data_AF-A0A6J6JRB6-F1
#
_entry.id   AF-A0A6J6JRB6-F1
#
_cell.length_a   1.000
_cell.length_b   1.000
_cell.length_c   1.000
_cell.angle_alpha   90.00
_cell.angle_beta   90.00
_cell.angle_gamma   90.00
#
_symmetry.space_group_name_H-M   'P 1'
#
loop_
_entity.id
_entity.type
_entity.pdbx_description
1 polymer ?
#
loop_
_entity_poly.entity_id
_entity_poly.type
_entity_poly.pdbx_seq_one_letter_code
_entity_poly.pdbx_strand_id
1 'polypeptide(L)'
;MNSLIVRLNILITGVFAVLTLIAAWLFTPGLRGMIVAVDLALFAIGCFAFIWSYFSAVQRSRTDEISVAGLFGLAGSVAPRRITIAMNSCLATQAVIGLIGAIIRGSTDGRAGSTLAFGVLVPIFGLGLNGLWSSRLGVFPPRQQ
;
A
#
# COMPACT_ATOMS: atom_id res chain seq x y z
N MET A 1 -1.74 -3.84 18.87
CA MET A 1 -2.20 -3.00 17.74
C MET A 1 -2.11 -1.50 18.07
N ASN A 2 -1.02 -1.04 18.72
CA ASN A 2 -0.88 0.37 19.14
C ASN A 2 0.06 1.18 18.23
N SER A 3 0.46 0.62 17.08
CA SER A 3 1.22 1.39 16.09
C SER A 3 0.29 2.29 15.28
N LEU A 4 0.60 3.59 15.26
CA LEU A 4 -0.10 4.57 14.44
C LEU A 4 -0.09 4.18 12.95
N ILE A 5 1.03 3.66 12.43
CA ILE A 5 1.17 3.24 11.03
C ILE A 5 0.16 2.14 10.68
N VAL A 6 -0.02 1.15 11.55
CA VAL A 6 -0.98 0.06 11.34
C VAL A 6 -2.42 0.60 11.32
N ARG A 7 -2.76 1.49 12.25
CA ARG A 7 -4.11 2.10 12.32
C ARG A 7 -4.40 2.96 11.08
N LEU A 8 -3.44 3.77 10.66
CA LEU A 8 -3.55 4.57 9.43
C LEU A 8 -3.70 3.69 8.20
N ASN A 9 -2.94 2.61 8.08
CA ASN A 9 -3.06 1.69 6.94
C ASN A 9 -4.47 1.08 6.86
N ILE A 10 -5.01 0.60 7.99
CA ILE A 10 -6.37 0.04 8.05
C ILE A 10 -7.42 1.09 7.70
N LEU A 11 -7.36 2.27 8.35
CA LEU A 11 -8.32 3.35 8.13
C LEU A 11 -8.33 3.80 6.67
N ILE A 12 -7.16 4.11 6.12
CA ILE A 12 -7.02 4.64 4.77
C ILE A 12 -7.40 3.58 3.73
N THR A 13 -7.07 2.31 3.97
CA THR A 13 -7.53 1.20 3.10
C THR A 13 -9.05 1.09 3.09
N GLY A 14 -9.70 1.23 4.24
CA GLY A 14 -11.17 1.25 4.33
C GLY A 14 -11.78 2.44 3.59
N VAL A 15 -11.20 3.63 3.74
CA VAL A 15 -11.65 4.84 3.02
C VAL A 15 -11.48 4.66 1.50
N PHE A 16 -10.32 4.19 1.05
CA PHE A 16 -10.07 3.89 -0.36
C PHE A 16 -11.11 2.90 -0.89
N ALA A 17 -11.32 1.78 -0.20
CA ALA A 17 -12.28 0.75 -0.60
C ALA A 17 -13.69 1.33 -0.82
N VAL A 18 -14.19 2.09 0.16
CA VAL A 18 -15.52 2.71 0.11
C VAL A 18 -15.61 3.72 -1.03
N LEU A 19 -14.61 4.59 -1.18
CA LEU A 19 -14.60 5.61 -2.24
C LEU A 19 -14.53 4.99 -3.63
N THR A 20 -13.71 3.96 -3.84
CA THR A 20 -13.63 3.23 -5.11
C THR A 20 -14.96 2.56 -5.44
N LEU A 21 -15.62 1.92 -4.47
CA LEU A 21 -16.94 1.31 -4.68
C LEU A 21 -18.01 2.34 -5.05
N ILE A 22 -18.06 3.47 -4.35
CA ILE A 22 -18.99 4.58 -4.65
C ILE A 22 -18.72 5.14 -6.06
N ALA A 23 -17.45 5.38 -6.38
CA ALA A 23 -17.05 5.90 -7.69
C ALA A 23 -17.36 4.90 -8.82
N ALA A 24 -17.18 3.60 -8.59
CA ALA A 24 -17.50 2.55 -9.55
C ALA A 24 -19.02 2.40 -9.78
N TRP A 25 -19.82 2.54 -8.71
CA TRP A 25 -21.28 2.40 -8.77
C TRP A 25 -21.96 3.61 -9.42
N LEU A 26 -21.69 4.83 -8.92
CA LEU A 26 -22.31 6.06 -9.42
C LEU A 26 -21.69 6.57 -10.73
N PHE A 27 -20.39 6.37 -10.90
CA PHE A 27 -19.64 6.68 -12.11
C PHE A 27 -19.88 8.08 -12.72
N THR A 28 -20.08 9.10 -11.88
CA THR A 28 -20.27 10.49 -12.33
C THR A 28 -18.93 11.21 -12.61
N PRO A 29 -18.87 12.22 -13.50
CA PRO A 29 -17.62 12.90 -13.84
C PRO A 29 -16.88 13.50 -12.63
N GLY A 30 -17.61 14.09 -11.68
CA GLY A 30 -17.03 14.67 -10.46
C GLY A 30 -16.36 13.62 -9.56
N LEU A 31 -17.02 12.47 -9.34
CA LEU A 31 -16.45 11.37 -8.55
C LEU A 31 -15.23 10.74 -9.22
N ARG A 32 -15.23 10.67 -10.56
CA ARG A 32 -14.07 10.17 -11.33
C ARG A 32 -12.83 11.07 -11.13
N GLY A 33 -12.98 12.39 -11.21
CA GLY A 33 -11.86 13.30 -10.94
C GLY A 33 -11.37 13.21 -9.50
N MET A 34 -12.29 13.16 -8.54
CA MET A 34 -11.97 13.02 -7.12
C MET A 34 -11.22 11.72 -6.81
N ILE A 35 -11.68 10.57 -7.32
CA ILE A 35 -11.02 9.29 -7.02
C ILE A 35 -9.62 9.22 -7.62
N VAL A 36 -9.40 9.76 -8.82
CA VAL A 36 -8.06 9.86 -9.41
C VAL A 36 -7.13 10.70 -8.52
N ALA A 37 -7.61 11.83 -8.00
CA ALA A 37 -6.82 12.65 -7.10
C ALA A 37 -6.45 11.90 -5.81
N VAL A 38 -7.38 11.14 -5.25
CA VAL A 38 -7.14 10.29 -4.07
C VAL A 38 -6.12 9.19 -4.39
N ASP A 39 -6.28 8.47 -5.51
CA ASP A 39 -5.40 7.38 -5.91
C ASP A 39 -3.96 7.86 -6.12
N LEU A 40 -3.80 9.01 -6.80
CA LEU A 40 -2.49 9.64 -7.02
C LEU A 40 -1.86 10.16 -5.72
N ALA A 41 -2.66 10.71 -4.80
CA ALA A 41 -2.17 11.14 -3.50
C ALA A 41 -1.68 9.95 -2.66
N LEU A 42 -2.45 8.85 -2.62
CA LEU A 42 -2.06 7.64 -1.92
C LEU A 42 -0.81 7.01 -2.54
N PHE A 43 -0.73 6.96 -3.87
CA PHE A 43 0.45 6.50 -4.59
C PHE A 43 1.69 7.36 -4.24
N ALA A 44 1.57 8.69 -4.26
CA ALA A 44 2.68 9.59 -3.92
C ALA A 44 3.15 9.41 -2.47
N ILE A 45 2.22 9.30 -1.52
CA ILE A 45 2.53 9.03 -0.10
C ILE A 45 3.22 7.66 0.03
N GLY A 46 2.73 6.65 -0.69
CA GLY A 46 3.32 5.33 -0.74
C GLY A 46 4.76 5.34 -1.26
N CYS A 47 5.02 6.05 -2.34
CA CYS A 47 6.37 6.24 -2.88
C CYS A 47 7.30 6.90 -1.86
N PHE A 48 6.84 7.95 -1.18
CA PHE A 48 7.64 8.59 -0.13
C PHE A 48 7.94 7.62 1.03
N ALA A 49 6.94 6.89 1.50
CA ALA A 49 7.12 5.90 2.56
C ALA A 49 8.06 4.75 2.13
N PHE A 50 7.94 4.28 0.88
CA PHE A 50 8.78 3.26 0.29
C PHE A 50 10.24 3.71 0.23
N ILE A 51 10.52 4.89 -0.33
CA ILE A 51 11.87 5.47 -0.42
C ILE A 51 12.45 5.68 0.97
N TRP A 52 11.66 6.25 1.90
CA TRP A 52 12.11 6.47 3.27
C TRP A 52 12.47 5.16 3.99
N SER A 53 11.65 4.12 3.80
CA SER A 53 11.92 2.80 4.37
C SER A 53 13.19 2.19 3.80
N TYR A 54 13.44 2.35 2.50
CA TYR A 54 14.64 1.86 1.84
C TYR A 54 15.89 2.55 2.42
N PHE A 55 15.91 3.88 2.53
CA PHE A 55 17.02 4.59 3.16
C PHE A 55 17.25 4.17 4.61
N SER A 56 16.18 3.98 5.38
CA SER A 56 16.26 3.51 6.77
C SER A 56 16.83 2.08 6.84
N ALA A 57 16.41 1.21 5.93
CA ALA A 57 16.87 -0.17 5.83
C ALA A 57 18.34 -0.28 5.42
N VAL A 58 18.81 0.59 4.51
CA VAL A 58 20.22 0.64 4.09
C VAL A 58 21.15 0.97 5.26
N GLN A 59 20.72 1.83 6.20
CA GLN A 59 21.54 2.10 7.39
C GLN A 59 21.56 0.91 8.36
N ARG A 60 20.41 0.26 8.56
CA ARG A 60 20.33 -0.94 9.41
C ARG A 60 21.01 -2.17 8.80
N SER A 61 21.13 -2.25 7.48
CA SER A 61 21.76 -3.40 6.83
C SER A 61 23.25 -3.57 7.16
N ARG A 62 23.86 -2.56 7.80
CA ARG A 62 25.22 -2.64 8.35
C ARG A 62 25.33 -3.58 9.54
N THR A 63 24.26 -3.76 10.31
CA THR A 63 24.21 -4.61 11.50
C THR A 63 23.25 -5.78 11.36
N ASP A 64 22.20 -5.60 10.55
CA ASP A 64 21.10 -6.54 10.42
C ASP A 64 21.05 -7.12 9.00
N GLU A 65 20.64 -8.38 8.87
CA GLU A 65 20.34 -9.02 7.59
C GLU A 65 18.94 -8.63 7.12
N ILE A 66 18.87 -7.55 6.33
CA ILE A 66 17.61 -7.04 5.79
C ILE A 66 17.28 -7.73 4.46
N SER A 67 16.24 -8.57 4.47
CA SER A 67 15.66 -9.13 3.24
C SER A 67 14.55 -8.22 2.70
N VAL A 68 14.40 -8.16 1.37
CA VAL A 68 13.31 -7.41 0.71
C VAL A 68 11.94 -7.96 1.12
N ALA A 69 11.82 -9.29 1.23
CA ALA A 69 10.60 -9.96 1.69
C ALA A 69 10.27 -9.63 3.16
N GLY A 70 11.27 -9.51 4.03
CA GLY A 70 11.07 -9.07 5.41
C GLY A 70 10.72 -7.58 5.52
N LEU A 71 11.38 -6.75 4.71
CA LEU A 71 11.18 -5.30 4.70
C LEU A 71 9.77 -4.92 4.21
N PHE A 72 9.40 -5.35 3.00
CA PHE A 72 8.13 -4.93 2.39
C PHE A 72 6.99 -5.95 2.57
N GLY A 73 7.32 -7.23 2.74
CA GLY A 73 6.33 -8.29 2.94
C GLY A 73 6.13 -8.70 4.40
N LEU A 74 6.91 -8.16 5.34
CA LEU A 74 6.89 -8.55 6.76
C LEU A 74 7.12 -10.05 6.98
N ALA A 75 7.82 -10.71 6.05
CA ALA A 75 8.15 -12.13 6.09
C ALA A 75 9.26 -12.42 7.12
N GLY A 76 9.44 -13.70 7.49
CA GLY A 76 10.55 -14.12 8.35
C GLY A 76 10.45 -13.64 9.80
N SER A 77 9.23 -13.52 10.34
CA SER A 77 8.96 -13.09 11.73
C SER A 77 9.46 -11.68 12.08
N VAL A 78 9.65 -10.82 11.07
CA VAL A 78 10.05 -9.40 11.25
C VAL A 78 9.05 -8.62 12.11
N ALA A 79 7.78 -9.00 12.04
CA ALA A 79 6.70 -8.43 12.84
C ALA A 79 5.93 -9.54 13.59
N PRO A 80 5.29 -9.22 14.72
CA PRO A 80 4.31 -10.12 15.33
C PRO A 80 3.24 -10.53 14.32
N ARG A 81 2.85 -11.81 14.31
CA ARG A 81 1.92 -12.39 13.33
C ARG A 81 0.65 -11.57 13.11
N ARG A 82 0.09 -10.97 14.17
CA ARG A 82 -1.10 -10.10 14.09
C ARG A 82 -0.86 -8.84 13.24
N ILE A 83 0.32 -8.25 13.30
CA ILE A 83 0.70 -7.06 12.51
C ILE A 83 0.95 -7.48 11.06
N THR A 84 1.71 -8.57 10.83
CA THR A 84 1.94 -9.11 9.49
C THR A 84 0.63 -9.37 8.75
N ILE A 85 -0.31 -10.06 9.39
CA ILE A 85 -1.63 -10.35 8.79
C ILE A 85 -2.39 -9.06 8.51
N ALA A 86 -2.49 -8.15 9.48
CA ALA A 86 -3.27 -6.92 9.31
C ALA A 86 -2.72 -6.00 8.20
N MET A 87 -1.40 -5.86 8.13
CA MET A 87 -0.80 -4.98 7.12
C MET A 87 -0.81 -5.61 5.73
N ASN A 88 -0.52 -6.91 5.61
CA ASN A 88 -0.60 -7.61 4.33
C ASN A 88 -2.05 -7.80 3.85
N SER A 89 -3.03 -7.91 4.76
CA SER A 89 -4.43 -7.90 4.37
C SER A 89 -4.83 -6.55 3.78
N CYS A 90 -4.34 -5.43 4.35
CA CYS A 90 -4.58 -4.11 3.76
C CYS A 90 -3.98 -4.00 2.35
N LEU A 91 -2.74 -4.43 2.16
CA LEU A 91 -2.09 -4.45 0.85
C LEU A 91 -2.87 -5.32 -0.16
N ALA A 92 -3.29 -6.52 0.24
CA ALA A 92 -4.09 -7.42 -0.59
C ALA A 92 -5.43 -6.78 -0.95
N THR A 93 -6.12 -6.15 0.01
CA THR A 93 -7.38 -5.43 -0.22
C THR A 93 -7.19 -4.29 -1.22
N GLN A 94 -6.14 -3.48 -1.07
CA GLN A 94 -5.83 -2.40 -2.01
C GLN A 94 -5.61 -2.94 -3.43
N ALA A 95 -4.83 -4.03 -3.56
CA ALA A 95 -4.55 -4.65 -4.86
C ALA A 95 -5.81 -5.21 -5.52
N VAL A 96 -6.62 -5.95 -4.75
CA VAL A 96 -7.87 -6.54 -5.24
C VAL A 96 -8.86 -5.45 -5.65
N ILE A 97 -9.08 -4.42 -4.81
CA ILE A 97 -10.05 -3.37 -5.11
C ILE A 97 -9.60 -2.50 -6.28
N GLY A 98 -8.32 -2.10 -6.31
CA GLY A 98 -7.76 -1.32 -7.42
C GLY A 98 -7.87 -2.08 -8.75
N LEU A 99 -7.53 -3.37 -8.75
CA LEU A 99 -7.63 -4.22 -9.94
C LEU A 99 -9.08 -4.43 -10.38
N ILE A 100 -9.99 -4.76 -9.45
CA ILE A 100 -11.41 -4.95 -9.76
C ILE A 100 -12.02 -3.65 -10.31
N GLY A 101 -11.71 -2.50 -9.69
CA GLY A 101 -12.17 -1.19 -10.15
C GLY A 101 -11.73 -0.90 -11.58
N ALA A 102 -10.48 -1.20 -11.91
CA ALA A 102 -9.93 -1.05 -13.25
C ALA A 102 -10.62 -1.98 -14.27
N ILE A 103 -10.92 -3.23 -13.90
CA ILE A 103 -11.57 -4.22 -14.77
C ILE A 103 -13.04 -3.85 -15.02
N ILE A 104 -13.83 -3.60 -13.96
CA ILE A 104 -15.28 -3.35 -14.07
C ILE A 104 -15.58 -2.13 -14.94
N ARG A 105 -14.70 -1.13 -14.91
CA ARG A 105 -14.87 0.12 -15.67
C ARG A 105 -13.79 0.27 -16.75
N GLY A 106 -13.35 -0.81 -17.39
CA GLY A 106 -12.39 -0.76 -18.49
C GLY A 106 -12.86 0.13 -19.66
N SER A 107 -11.94 0.90 -20.25
CA SER A 107 -12.23 1.70 -21.45
C SER A 107 -12.25 0.80 -22.70
N THR A 108 -13.41 0.27 -23.05
CA THR A 108 -13.60 -0.56 -24.25
C THR A 108 -13.84 0.25 -25.54
N ASP A 109 -13.98 1.58 -25.42
CA ASP A 109 -14.47 2.46 -26.51
C ASP A 109 -13.37 3.27 -27.22
N GLY A 110 -12.08 2.87 -27.11
CA GLY A 110 -10.96 3.56 -27.78
C GLY A 110 -10.64 4.97 -27.25
N ARG A 111 -11.26 5.39 -26.13
CA ARG A 111 -10.93 6.62 -25.40
C ARG A 111 -9.94 6.35 -24.28
N ALA A 112 -9.01 7.26 -24.05
CA ALA A 112 -7.95 7.12 -23.06
C ALA A 112 -8.49 6.78 -21.66
N GLY A 113 -8.11 5.60 -21.16
CA GLY A 113 -7.98 5.19 -19.76
C GLY A 113 -9.25 5.20 -18.90
N SER A 114 -9.58 4.05 -18.30
CA SER A 114 -10.55 4.03 -17.19
C SER A 114 -10.02 4.91 -16.07
N THR A 115 -10.80 5.88 -15.60
CA THR A 115 -10.42 6.72 -14.45
C THR A 115 -10.22 5.89 -13.18
N LEU A 116 -10.77 4.67 -13.13
CA LEU A 116 -10.57 3.73 -12.02
C LEU A 116 -9.31 2.86 -12.18
N ALA A 117 -8.62 2.92 -13.33
CA ALA A 117 -7.35 2.23 -13.51
C ALA A 117 -6.23 2.78 -12.60
N PHE A 118 -6.34 4.05 -12.17
CA PHE A 118 -5.40 4.66 -11.23
C PHE A 118 -5.39 3.94 -9.87
N GLY A 119 -6.48 3.27 -9.49
CA GLY A 119 -6.56 2.47 -8.28
C GLY A 119 -5.51 1.34 -8.21
N VAL A 120 -4.99 0.88 -9.36
CA VAL A 120 -3.92 -0.13 -9.43
C VAL A 120 -2.59 0.39 -8.86
N LEU A 121 -2.42 1.71 -8.72
CA LEU A 121 -1.22 2.32 -8.13
C LEU A 121 -1.27 2.35 -6.59
N VAL A 122 -2.46 2.31 -6.01
CA VAL A 122 -2.67 2.43 -4.55
C VAL A 122 -1.96 1.36 -3.71
N PRO A 123 -1.74 0.10 -4.15
CA PRO A 123 -0.97 -0.88 -3.38
C PRO A 123 0.44 -0.43 -2.96
N ILE A 124 1.04 0.55 -3.65
CA ILE A 124 2.32 1.14 -3.24
C ILE A 124 2.20 1.87 -1.90
N PHE A 125 1.02 2.38 -1.55
CA PHE A 125 0.73 2.91 -0.21
C PHE A 125 0.89 1.83 0.87
N GLY A 126 0.20 0.69 0.73
CA GLY A 126 0.31 -0.43 1.66
C GLY A 126 1.73 -0.99 1.75
N LEU A 127 2.38 -1.18 0.59
CA LEU A 127 3.77 -1.68 0.52
C LEU A 127 4.76 -0.71 1.17
N GLY A 128 4.63 0.59 0.90
CA GLY A 128 5.46 1.64 1.51
C GLY A 128 5.28 1.72 3.03
N LEU A 129 4.05 1.59 3.53
CA LEU A 129 3.79 1.55 4.97
C LEU A 129 4.31 0.27 5.64
N ASN A 130 4.27 -0.88 4.97
CA ASN A 130 4.93 -2.10 5.45
C ASN A 130 6.42 -1.86 5.65
N GLY A 131 7.09 -1.32 4.62
CA GLY A 131 8.50 -0.95 4.68
C GLY A 131 8.79 0.03 5.81
N LEU A 132 7.98 1.08 5.94
CA LEU A 132 8.18 2.12 6.96
C LEU A 132 8.02 1.57 8.38
N TRP A 133 7.08 0.65 8.58
CA TRP A 133 6.87 0.00 9.85
C TRP A 133 8.04 -0.94 10.18
N SER A 134 8.44 -1.81 9.27
CA SER A 134 9.50 -2.80 9.49
C SER A 134 10.86 -2.15 9.64
N SER A 135 11.17 -1.10 8.88
CA SER A 135 12.45 -0.41 9.00
C SER A 135 12.65 0.24 10.36
N ARG A 136 11.55 0.66 11.03
CA ARG A 136 11.58 1.33 12.34
C ARG A 136 11.37 0.39 13.53
N LEU A 137 10.47 -0.58 13.40
CA LEU A 137 9.97 -1.41 14.50
C LEU A 137 10.18 -2.90 14.27
N GLY A 138 10.54 -3.29 13.05
CA GLY A 138 10.79 -4.68 12.68
C GLY A 138 12.10 -5.20 13.24
N VAL A 139 12.08 -6.47 13.67
CA VAL A 139 13.25 -7.17 14.18
C VAL A 139 13.81 -8.05 13.07
N PHE A 140 15.07 -7.81 12.72
CA PHE A 140 15.77 -8.57 11.68
C PHE A 140 16.90 -9.38 12.34
N PRO A 141 17.29 -10.53 11.77
CA PRO A 141 18.42 -11.28 12.26
C PRO A 141 19.72 -10.45 12.15
N PRO A 142 20.70 -10.67 13.04
CA PRO A 142 21.99 -10.01 12.93
C PRO A 142 22.69 -10.45 11.65
N ARG A 143 23.48 -9.55 11.07
CA ARG A 143 24.26 -9.83 9.87
C ARG A 143 25.35 -10.84 10.17
N GLN A 144 25.37 -11.94 9.42
CA GLN A 144 26.47 -12.91 9.45
C GLN A 144 27.70 -12.27 8.78
N GLN A 145 28.83 -12.30 9.50
CA GLN A 145 30.12 -11.75 9.05
C GLN A 145 30.91 -12.78 8.25
#